data_AF-X1RNJ9-F1
#
_entry.id   AF-X1RNJ9-F1
#
_cell.length_a   1.000
_cell.length_b   1.000
_cell.length_c   1.000
_cell.angle_alpha   90.00
_cell.angle_beta   90.00
_cell.angle_gamma   90.00
#
_symmetry.space_group_name_H-M   'P 1'
#
loop_
_entity.id
_entity.type
_entity.pdbx_description
1 polymer ?
#
loop_
_entity_poly.entity_id
_entity_poly.type
_entity_poly.pdbx_seq_one_letter_code
_entity_poly.pdbx_strand_id
1 'polypeptide(L)'
;DSGVVISNSPDSVITDCTFYNNPAAGIYLEGSAHCSISNCDAFNNGLTGFWICCISDETSMINCHSYNNFIGVSIQKTAYVTLRNNIIHDNVYDLDIDSRYSSGYLMDFIHDIDTSNTINGKPIYYLIEQDNLVFDNIDTISFLAFVSCDNITSDFDEII
;
A
#
# COMPACT_ATOMS: atom_id res chain seq x y z
N ASP A 1 13.38 0.52 16.40
CA ASP A 1 14.23 -0.37 15.59
C ASP A 1 13.37 -1.07 14.57
N SER A 2 13.65 -0.80 13.29
CA SER A 2 13.04 -1.52 12.17
C SER A 2 13.92 -2.70 11.77
N GLY A 3 13.36 -3.74 11.16
CA GLY A 3 14.12 -4.92 10.74
C GLY A 3 15.16 -4.58 9.68
N VAL A 4 14.71 -3.93 8.60
CA VAL A 4 15.58 -3.37 7.56
C VAL A 4 15.22 -1.92 7.28
N VAL A 5 16.24 -1.07 7.13
CA VAL A 5 16.10 0.30 6.66
C VAL A 5 16.94 0.47 5.40
N ILE A 6 16.31 0.90 4.32
CA ILE A 6 16.96 1.26 3.06
C ILE A 6 16.78 2.77 2.90
N SER A 7 17.87 3.51 3.05
CA SER A 7 17.85 4.97 3.01
C SER A 7 18.76 5.47 1.90
N ASN A 8 18.24 6.36 1.05
CA ASN A 8 18.97 7.01 -0.04
C ASN A 8 19.71 6.01 -0.95
N SER A 9 19.10 4.86 -1.22
CA SER A 9 19.70 3.75 -1.95
C SER A 9 18.76 3.27 -3.06
N PRO A 10 18.76 3.95 -4.23
CA PRO A 10 17.89 3.57 -5.34
C PRO A 10 18.27 2.20 -5.91
N ASP A 11 17.37 1.63 -6.70
CA ASP A 11 17.57 0.34 -7.39
C ASP A 11 17.83 -0.85 -6.44
N SER A 12 17.38 -0.74 -5.19
CA SER A 12 17.54 -1.82 -4.21
C SER A 12 16.55 -2.96 -4.47
N VAL A 13 17.03 -4.19 -4.34
CA VAL A 13 16.23 -5.40 -4.52
C VAL A 13 16.15 -6.17 -3.21
N ILE A 14 14.92 -6.42 -2.76
CA ILE A 14 14.58 -7.18 -1.57
C ILE A 14 13.71 -8.34 -2.03
N THR A 15 14.19 -9.57 -1.83
CA THR A 15 13.49 -10.76 -2.29
C THR A 15 13.61 -11.89 -1.29
N ASP A 16 12.56 -12.70 -1.17
CA ASP A 16 12.53 -13.90 -0.33
C ASP A 16 12.93 -13.64 1.14
N CYS A 17 12.44 -12.53 1.71
CA CYS A 17 12.78 -12.09 3.06
C CYS A 17 11.60 -12.16 4.04
N THR A 18 11.90 -12.30 5.33
CA THR A 18 10.90 -12.30 6.41
C THR A 18 11.27 -11.27 7.48
N PHE A 19 10.38 -10.31 7.76
CA PHE A 19 10.59 -9.22 8.72
C PHE A 19 9.57 -9.30 9.86
N TYR A 20 10.01 -9.71 11.05
CA TYR A 20 9.08 -9.95 12.15
C TYR A 20 9.58 -9.55 13.52
N ASN A 21 8.65 -9.26 14.44
CA ASN A 21 8.92 -8.87 15.83
C ASN A 21 9.81 -7.64 15.98
N ASN A 22 9.78 -6.70 15.02
CA ASN A 22 10.52 -5.45 15.12
C ASN A 22 9.68 -4.39 15.85
N PRO A 23 10.24 -3.62 16.81
CA PRO A 23 9.49 -2.60 17.53
C PRO A 23 8.86 -1.50 16.65
N ALA A 24 9.48 -1.20 15.50
CA ALA A 24 8.98 -0.20 14.55
C ALA A 24 8.49 -0.89 13.26
N ALA A 25 9.23 -0.78 12.16
CA ALA A 25 8.82 -1.35 10.89
C ALA A 25 9.47 -2.73 10.62
N GLY A 26 8.81 -3.58 9.84
CA GLY A 26 9.46 -4.75 9.24
C GLY A 26 10.54 -4.30 8.26
N ILE A 27 10.13 -3.54 7.25
CA ILE A 27 11.00 -2.84 6.30
C ILE A 27 10.60 -1.37 6.17
N TYR A 28 11.60 -0.49 6.11
CA TYR A 28 11.44 0.94 5.87
C TYR A 28 12.30 1.40 4.69
N LEU A 29 11.67 1.84 3.61
CA LEU A 29 12.31 2.50 2.48
C LEU A 29 12.13 4.02 2.63
N GLU A 30 13.24 4.73 2.58
CA GLU A 30 13.29 6.19 2.71
C GLU A 30 14.14 6.77 1.59
N GLY A 31 13.55 7.63 0.75
CA GLY A 31 14.27 8.29 -0.35
C GLY A 31 14.99 7.32 -1.29
N SER A 32 14.40 6.15 -1.54
CA SER A 32 15.02 5.06 -2.30
C SER A 32 14.13 4.67 -3.48
N ALA A 33 14.29 5.38 -4.60
CA ALA A 33 13.47 5.18 -5.81
C ALA A 33 13.82 3.88 -6.56
N HIS A 34 12.91 3.43 -7.42
CA HIS A 34 13.07 2.26 -8.29
C HIS A 34 13.41 0.95 -7.55
N CYS A 35 12.96 0.81 -6.31
CA CYS A 35 13.19 -0.41 -5.53
C CYS A 35 12.22 -1.54 -5.91
N SER A 36 12.63 -2.78 -5.68
CA SER A 36 11.77 -3.95 -5.84
C SER A 36 11.72 -4.78 -4.57
N ILE A 37 10.52 -5.04 -4.08
CA ILE A 37 10.23 -5.88 -2.91
C ILE A 37 9.38 -7.05 -3.42
N SER A 38 9.86 -8.28 -3.30
CA SER A 38 9.16 -9.45 -3.84
C SER A 38 9.21 -10.65 -2.91
N ASN A 39 8.12 -11.41 -2.84
CA ASN A 39 8.04 -12.65 -2.06
C ASN A 39 8.46 -12.46 -0.59
N CYS A 40 8.03 -11.35 0.03
CA CYS A 40 8.43 -11.01 1.38
C CYS A 40 7.24 -11.08 2.36
N ASP A 41 7.53 -11.50 3.59
CA ASP A 41 6.56 -11.48 4.69
C ASP A 41 6.96 -10.40 5.71
N ALA A 42 6.02 -9.58 6.16
CA ALA A 42 6.22 -8.67 7.29
C ALA A 42 5.11 -8.80 8.34
N PHE A 43 5.45 -9.27 9.54
CA PHE A 43 4.43 -9.56 10.56
C PHE A 43 4.86 -9.35 12.01
N ASN A 44 3.89 -9.13 12.90
CA ASN A 44 4.12 -8.86 14.32
C ASN A 44 5.10 -7.70 14.57
N ASN A 45 5.15 -6.71 13.68
CA ASN A 45 5.95 -5.49 13.90
C ASN A 45 5.11 -4.46 14.65
N GLY A 46 5.75 -3.72 15.56
CA GLY A 46 5.08 -2.83 16.50
C GLY A 46 4.40 -1.62 15.84
N LEU A 47 4.87 -1.21 14.65
CA LEU A 47 4.26 -0.17 13.85
C LEU A 47 3.87 -0.69 12.47
N THR A 48 4.78 -0.67 11.49
CA THR A 48 4.41 -0.90 10.08
C THR A 48 5.02 -2.19 9.54
N GLY A 49 4.30 -3.00 8.77
CA GLY A 49 4.89 -4.14 8.05
C GLY A 49 5.86 -3.64 6.98
N PHE A 50 5.33 -3.02 5.93
CA PHE A 50 6.06 -2.40 4.83
C PHE A 50 5.85 -0.90 4.83
N TRP A 51 6.90 -0.11 5.04
CA TRP A 51 6.84 1.34 5.01
C TRP A 51 7.64 1.89 3.82
N ILE A 52 6.95 2.41 2.82
CA ILE A 52 7.52 3.04 1.63
C ILE A 52 7.31 4.55 1.78
N CYS A 53 8.37 5.30 2.07
CA CYS A 53 8.28 6.73 2.34
C CYS A 53 9.21 7.58 1.50
N CYS A 54 8.82 8.85 1.40
CA CYS A 54 9.75 9.95 1.38
C CYS A 54 10.56 9.97 0.08
N ILE A 55 9.86 9.96 -1.05
CA ILE A 55 10.42 9.96 -2.41
C ILE A 55 11.08 8.61 -2.73
N SER A 56 10.46 7.51 -2.30
CA SER A 56 10.82 6.15 -2.73
C SER A 56 10.02 5.76 -3.98
N ASP A 57 10.01 6.67 -4.95
CA ASP A 57 9.12 6.64 -6.11
C ASP A 57 9.39 5.41 -7.00
N GLU A 58 8.40 5.01 -7.78
CA GLU A 58 8.52 3.88 -8.73
C GLU A 58 8.95 2.55 -8.07
N THR A 59 8.63 2.39 -6.78
CA THR A 59 8.86 1.13 -6.06
C THR A 59 7.80 0.09 -6.45
N SER A 60 8.24 -1.15 -6.65
CA SER A 60 7.35 -2.31 -6.86
C SER A 60 7.30 -3.20 -5.62
N MET A 61 6.11 -3.61 -5.21
CA MET A 61 5.89 -4.63 -4.17
C MET A 61 4.98 -5.73 -4.70
N ILE A 62 5.51 -6.95 -4.81
CA ILE A 62 4.87 -8.06 -5.52
C ILE A 62 4.92 -9.35 -4.69
N ASN A 63 3.78 -10.05 -4.58
CA ASN A 63 3.68 -11.32 -3.84
C ASN A 63 4.14 -11.22 -2.37
N CYS A 64 3.87 -10.08 -1.71
CA CYS A 64 4.23 -9.88 -0.31
C CYS A 64 3.03 -10.06 0.61
N HIS A 65 3.26 -10.53 1.84
CA HIS A 65 2.23 -10.65 2.87
C HIS A 65 2.51 -9.74 4.07
N SER A 66 1.49 -8.99 4.51
CA SER A 66 1.59 -8.12 5.69
C SER A 66 0.47 -8.41 6.69
N TYR A 67 0.83 -8.84 7.90
CA TYR A 67 -0.17 -9.21 8.91
C TYR A 67 0.25 -9.02 10.36
N ASN A 68 -0.72 -8.84 11.26
CA ASN A 68 -0.49 -8.61 12.70
C ASN A 68 0.45 -7.43 12.99
N ASN A 69 0.43 -6.39 12.17
CA ASN A 69 1.13 -5.12 12.43
C ASN A 69 0.12 -4.04 12.86
N PHE A 70 0.60 -2.90 13.35
CA PHE A 70 -0.29 -1.74 13.54
C PHE A 70 -0.74 -1.16 12.20
N ILE A 71 0.17 -1.01 11.23
CA ILE A 71 -0.14 -0.71 9.82
C ILE A 71 0.44 -1.83 8.95
N GLY A 72 -0.34 -2.41 8.05
CA GLY A 72 0.12 -3.46 7.15
C GLY A 72 1.11 -2.91 6.12
N VAL A 73 0.63 -2.00 5.28
CA VAL A 73 1.41 -1.32 4.24
C VAL A 73 1.16 0.18 4.35
N SER A 74 2.23 0.98 4.37
CA SER A 74 2.14 2.45 4.37
C SER A 74 2.93 3.02 3.19
N ILE A 75 2.27 3.81 2.35
CA ILE A 75 2.86 4.56 1.24
C ILE A 75 2.71 6.05 1.55
N GLN A 76 3.83 6.73 1.77
CA GLN A 76 3.83 8.13 2.23
C GLN A 76 4.76 9.00 1.40
N LYS A 77 4.27 10.15 0.91
CA LYS A 77 5.09 11.12 0.15
C LYS A 77 5.93 10.41 -0.94
N THR A 78 5.27 9.57 -1.72
CA THR A 78 5.91 8.74 -2.73
C THR A 78 4.94 8.66 -3.90
N ALA A 79 5.44 8.56 -5.12
CA ALA A 79 4.62 8.44 -6.33
C ALA A 79 4.91 7.13 -7.07
N TYR A 80 3.97 6.71 -7.90
CA TYR A 80 4.12 5.62 -8.86
C TYR A 80 4.49 4.24 -8.26
N VAL A 81 4.04 3.97 -7.03
CA VAL A 81 4.20 2.64 -6.43
C VAL A 81 3.34 1.63 -7.18
N THR A 82 3.91 0.45 -7.47
CA THR A 82 3.21 -0.68 -8.07
C THR A 82 2.96 -1.75 -7.01
N LEU A 83 1.70 -2.12 -6.77
CA LEU A 83 1.33 -3.24 -5.89
C LEU A 83 0.67 -4.35 -6.72
N ARG A 84 1.15 -5.59 -6.62
CA ARG A 84 0.55 -6.78 -7.26
C ARG A 84 0.58 -8.01 -6.36
N ASN A 85 -0.49 -8.80 -6.37
CA ASN A 85 -0.60 -10.09 -5.68
C ASN A 85 -0.22 -10.03 -4.20
N ASN A 86 -0.39 -8.88 -3.54
CA ASN A 86 -0.09 -8.76 -2.11
C ASN A 86 -1.30 -9.16 -1.28
N ILE A 87 -1.04 -9.80 -0.13
CA ILE A 87 -2.08 -10.19 0.83
C ILE A 87 -1.85 -9.42 2.13
N ILE A 88 -2.82 -8.60 2.49
CA ILE A 88 -2.76 -7.77 3.68
C ILE A 88 -3.92 -8.19 4.59
N HIS A 89 -3.67 -8.56 5.84
CA HIS A 89 -4.75 -9.00 6.73
C HIS A 89 -4.38 -8.88 8.20
N ASP A 90 -5.37 -8.85 9.08
CA ASP A 90 -5.17 -8.87 10.54
C ASP A 90 -4.23 -7.75 11.06
N ASN A 91 -4.16 -6.60 10.37
CA ASN A 91 -3.49 -5.41 10.89
C ASN A 91 -4.50 -4.49 11.58
N VAL A 92 -4.05 -3.56 12.44
CA VAL A 92 -4.95 -2.54 12.99
C VAL A 92 -5.45 -1.59 11.89
N TYR A 93 -4.56 -1.24 10.96
CA TYR A 93 -4.85 -0.57 9.69
C TYR A 93 -4.16 -1.35 8.57
N ASP A 94 -4.89 -1.77 7.53
CA ASP A 94 -4.30 -2.63 6.49
C ASP A 94 -3.45 -1.85 5.47
N LEU A 95 -4.03 -0.83 4.84
CA LEU A 95 -3.36 0.00 3.84
C LEU A 95 -3.53 1.49 4.18
N ASP A 96 -2.41 2.20 4.30
CA ASP A 96 -2.32 3.65 4.52
C ASP A 96 -1.63 4.30 3.32
N ILE A 97 -2.31 5.22 2.64
CA ILE A 97 -1.77 6.00 1.51
C ILE A 97 -1.97 7.47 1.83
N ASP A 98 -0.89 8.24 1.90
CA ASP A 98 -0.94 9.58 2.47
C ASP A 98 0.14 10.55 1.94
N SER A 99 -0.24 11.83 1.93
CA SER A 99 0.59 12.97 1.53
C SER A 99 0.79 14.01 2.64
N ARG A 100 0.47 13.74 3.92
CA ARG A 100 0.48 14.71 5.06
C ARG A 100 1.76 15.56 5.21
N TYR A 101 2.88 15.15 4.62
CA TYR A 101 4.18 15.85 4.70
C TYR A 101 4.74 16.32 3.35
N SER A 102 3.95 16.19 2.29
CA SER A 102 4.18 16.88 1.02
C SER A 102 3.20 18.05 0.90
N SER A 103 3.38 18.91 -0.09
CA SER A 103 2.44 20.00 -0.41
C SER A 103 1.05 19.50 -0.86
N GLY A 104 0.70 18.23 -0.63
CA GLY A 104 -0.51 17.61 -1.15
C GLY A 104 -0.48 17.47 -2.67
N TYR A 105 0.67 17.10 -3.25
CA TYR A 105 0.76 16.93 -4.70
C TYR A 105 -0.11 15.75 -5.12
N LEU A 106 -0.98 15.97 -6.11
CA LEU A 106 -1.80 14.91 -6.72
C LEU A 106 -0.95 13.69 -7.10
N MET A 107 0.31 13.91 -7.48
CA MET A 107 1.25 12.87 -7.87
C MET A 107 1.51 11.82 -6.78
N ASP A 108 1.43 12.22 -5.50
CA ASP A 108 1.62 11.30 -4.37
C ASP A 108 0.50 10.26 -4.25
N PHE A 109 -0.60 10.43 -4.99
CA PHE A 109 -1.72 9.48 -5.06
C PHE A 109 -1.77 8.75 -6.40
N ILE A 110 -0.84 8.99 -7.32
CA ILE A 110 -0.79 8.25 -8.60
C ILE A 110 -0.01 6.96 -8.36
N HIS A 111 -0.73 5.87 -8.10
CA HIS A 111 -0.19 4.54 -7.86
C HIS A 111 -0.85 3.49 -8.75
N ASP A 112 -0.07 2.48 -9.12
CA ASP A 112 -0.59 1.34 -9.86
C ASP A 112 -0.90 0.20 -8.90
N ILE A 113 -2.15 0.14 -8.40
CA ILE A 113 -2.63 -0.86 -7.45
C ILE A 113 -3.85 -1.54 -8.05
N ASP A 114 -3.73 -2.82 -8.41
CA ASP A 114 -4.82 -3.57 -9.03
C ASP A 114 -5.54 -4.51 -8.05
N THR A 115 -6.58 -5.16 -8.55
CA THR A 115 -7.45 -6.08 -7.81
C THR A 115 -6.79 -7.42 -7.45
N SER A 116 -5.55 -7.66 -7.89
CA SER A 116 -4.80 -8.84 -7.44
C SER A 116 -4.32 -8.70 -5.99
N ASN A 117 -4.29 -7.47 -5.46
CA ASN A 117 -4.04 -7.21 -4.05
C ASN A 117 -5.32 -7.41 -3.23
N THR A 118 -5.18 -8.04 -2.07
CA THR A 118 -6.32 -8.30 -1.18
C THR A 118 -6.09 -7.77 0.22
N ILE A 119 -7.17 -7.27 0.83
CA ILE A 119 -7.26 -6.98 2.25
C ILE A 119 -8.31 -7.90 2.88
N ASN A 120 -7.91 -8.71 3.87
CA ASN A 120 -8.78 -9.69 4.54
C ASN A 120 -9.55 -10.59 3.53
N GLY A 121 -8.88 -10.98 2.44
CA GLY A 121 -9.42 -11.83 1.38
C GLY A 121 -10.33 -11.14 0.36
N LYS A 122 -10.57 -9.83 0.47
CA LYS A 122 -11.34 -9.03 -0.49
C LYS A 122 -10.41 -8.16 -1.35
N PRO A 123 -10.76 -7.85 -2.60
CA PRO A 123 -9.92 -7.07 -3.51
C PRO A 123 -9.81 -5.59 -3.12
N ILE A 124 -8.67 -5.00 -3.48
CA ILE A 124 -8.44 -3.55 -3.49
C ILE A 124 -8.84 -2.98 -4.86
N TYR A 125 -9.59 -1.88 -4.86
CA TYR A 125 -9.88 -1.08 -6.03
C TYR A 125 -9.25 0.29 -5.88
N TYR A 126 -8.26 0.59 -6.73
CA TYR A 126 -7.58 1.88 -6.79
C TYR A 126 -7.68 2.42 -8.22
N LEU A 127 -8.53 3.43 -8.41
CA LEU A 127 -8.87 3.93 -9.73
C LEU A 127 -8.26 5.30 -9.97
N ILE A 128 -7.65 5.46 -11.14
CA ILE A 128 -7.02 6.70 -11.57
C ILE A 128 -7.64 7.12 -12.89
N GLU A 129 -8.09 8.39 -12.96
CA GLU A 129 -8.59 9.01 -14.19
C GLU A 129 -9.64 8.15 -14.91
N GLN A 130 -10.52 7.52 -14.12
CA GLN A 130 -11.64 6.74 -14.63
C GLN A 130 -12.91 7.57 -14.60
N ASP A 131 -13.77 7.37 -15.60
CA ASP A 131 -15.02 8.10 -15.73
C ASP A 131 -16.21 7.15 -15.93
N ASN A 132 -17.39 7.53 -15.43
CA ASN A 132 -18.66 6.85 -15.69
C ASN A 132 -18.70 5.38 -15.21
N LEU A 133 -18.11 5.09 -14.05
CA LEU A 133 -18.17 3.76 -13.43
C LEU A 133 -19.32 3.67 -12.42
N VAL A 134 -19.92 2.48 -12.36
CA VAL A 134 -20.93 2.11 -11.37
C VAL A 134 -20.40 0.93 -10.57
N PHE A 135 -20.42 1.06 -9.25
CA PHE A 135 -20.02 0.03 -8.30
C PHE A 135 -21.24 -0.54 -7.59
N ASP A 136 -21.54 -1.81 -7.90
CA ASP A 136 -22.52 -2.63 -7.18
C ASP A 136 -21.79 -3.52 -6.16
N ASN A 137 -22.46 -3.92 -5.07
CA ASN A 137 -21.91 -4.82 -4.04
C ASN A 137 -20.60 -4.33 -3.42
N ILE A 138 -20.56 -3.06 -2.99
CA ILE A 138 -19.39 -2.45 -2.35
C ILE A 138 -18.95 -3.19 -1.07
N ASP A 139 -19.85 -3.99 -0.47
CA ASP A 139 -19.57 -4.86 0.66
C ASP A 139 -18.56 -5.98 0.33
N THR A 140 -18.37 -6.28 -0.95
CA THR A 140 -17.35 -7.24 -1.43
C THR A 140 -15.95 -6.63 -1.58
N ILE A 141 -15.82 -5.31 -1.47
CA ILE A 141 -14.58 -4.56 -1.62
C ILE A 141 -14.01 -4.20 -0.25
N SER A 142 -12.69 -4.35 -0.06
CA SER A 142 -12.04 -3.98 1.21
C SER A 142 -11.43 -2.58 1.21
N PHE A 143 -11.08 -2.07 0.04
CA PHE A 143 -10.53 -0.73 -0.12
C PHE A 143 -10.93 -0.20 -1.49
N LEU A 144 -11.51 1.00 -1.51
CA LEU A 144 -11.97 1.66 -2.72
C LEU A 144 -11.45 3.10 -2.71
N ALA A 145 -10.59 3.42 -3.67
CA ALA A 145 -10.03 4.75 -3.84
C ALA A 145 -10.23 5.27 -5.26
N PHE A 146 -10.54 6.56 -5.35
CA PHE A 146 -10.73 7.29 -6.59
C PHE A 146 -9.76 8.46 -6.62
N VAL A 147 -8.90 8.50 -7.63
CA VAL A 147 -7.92 9.57 -7.83
C VAL A 147 -8.20 10.19 -9.18
N SER A 148 -8.55 11.49 -9.18
CA SER A 148 -8.91 12.23 -10.40
C SER A 148 -10.00 11.56 -11.26
N CYS A 149 -10.93 10.82 -10.64
CA CYS A 149 -12.04 10.17 -11.34
C CYS A 149 -13.27 11.10 -11.41
N ASP A 150 -14.07 10.99 -12.47
CA ASP A 150 -15.33 11.73 -12.63
C ASP A 150 -16.55 10.79 -12.79
N ASN A 151 -17.72 11.28 -12.41
CA ASN A 151 -19.00 10.56 -12.55
C ASN A 151 -18.99 9.10 -12.05
N ILE A 152 -18.49 8.87 -10.83
CA ILE A 152 -18.50 7.56 -10.17
C ILE A 152 -19.77 7.43 -9.32
N THR A 153 -20.54 6.37 -9.55
CA THR A 153 -21.73 6.03 -8.74
C THR A 153 -21.46 4.76 -7.94
N SER A 154 -21.84 4.75 -6.67
CA SER A 154 -21.82 3.55 -5.83
C SER A 154 -23.15 3.43 -5.11
N ASP A 155 -23.80 2.27 -5.22
CA ASP A 155 -25.02 2.01 -4.46
C ASP A 155 -24.62 1.71 -3.00
N PHE A 156 -24.88 2.67 -2.12
CA PHE A 156 -24.92 2.42 -0.69
C PHE A 156 -26.30 1.84 -0.38
N ASP A 157 -26.38 0.54 -0.11
CA ASP A 157 -27.51 0.04 0.66
C ASP A 157 -27.44 0.72 2.04
N GLU A 158 -28.43 1.60 2.33
CA GLU A 158 -28.59 2.28 3.62
C GLU A 158 -28.45 1.29 4.77
N ILE A 159 -27.36 1.38 5.54
CA ILE A 159 -27.34 0.87 6.92
C ILE A 159 -27.77 2.04 7.80
N ILE A 160 -29.03 1.96 8.25
CA ILE A 160 -29.71 2.86 9.22
C ILE A 160 -28.92 2.94 10.52
#